data_AF-A0A081C645-F1
#
_entry.id   AF-A0A081C645-F1
#
_cell.length_a   1.000
_cell.length_b   1.000
_cell.length_c   1.000
_cell.angle_alpha   90.00
_cell.angle_beta   90.00
_cell.angle_gamma   90.00
#
_symmetry.space_group_name_H-M   'P 1'
#
loop_
_entity.id
_entity.type
_entity.pdbx_description
1 polymer ?
#
loop_
_entity_poly.entity_id
_entity_poly.type
_entity_poly.pdbx_seq_one_letter_code
_entity_poly.pdbx_strand_id
1 'polypeptide(L)'
;MDTIDLLIFSVQNLVFGVWAQQVEELLKAENRLDLAEADKEYTIPYRQRDLRVIDFSKYLKLRTPRRELQKADSAFEPQSNAKSPFECTCNLSDDSFFSSKILVIKNRKHEYMGIHVENVKHIVTMTFDHIYALPKIMEQQKQIAELWGIAFFHEEVVLLIDLTQLA
;
A
#
# COMPACT_ATOMS: atom_id res chain seq x y z
N MET A 1 -5.29 -18.40 -23.23
CA MET A 1 -4.29 -17.52 -22.60
C MET A 1 -4.62 -17.48 -21.14
N ASP A 2 -3.64 -17.77 -20.30
CA ASP A 2 -3.86 -17.77 -18.85
C ASP A 2 -3.91 -16.33 -18.36
N THR A 3 -4.92 -16.03 -17.54
CA THR A 3 -5.17 -14.70 -16.99
C THR A 3 -5.20 -14.76 -15.47
N ILE A 4 -4.91 -13.62 -14.84
CA ILE A 4 -5.01 -13.44 -13.40
C ILE A 4 -5.81 -12.18 -13.07
N ASP A 5 -6.65 -12.29 -12.05
CA ASP A 5 -7.40 -11.17 -11.50
C ASP A 5 -6.64 -10.58 -10.32
N LEU A 6 -6.21 -9.33 -10.44
CA LEU A 6 -5.49 -8.61 -9.39
C LEU A 6 -6.41 -7.59 -8.74
N LEU A 7 -6.52 -7.63 -7.41
CA LEU A 7 -7.05 -6.52 -6.64
C LEU A 7 -5.95 -5.46 -6.51
N ILE A 8 -6.23 -4.26 -7.04
CA ILE A 8 -5.32 -3.13 -7.00
C ILE A 8 -5.66 -2.24 -5.81
N PHE A 9 -4.63 -1.92 -5.03
CA PHE A 9 -4.74 -1.01 -3.90
C PHE A 9 -3.47 -0.17 -3.77
N SER A 10 -3.49 0.90 -2.97
CA SER A 10 -2.33 1.73 -2.74
C SER A 10 -2.12 2.07 -1.28
N VAL A 11 -0.85 2.23 -0.92
CA VAL A 11 -0.38 2.64 0.41
C VAL A 11 0.85 3.53 0.23
N GLN A 12 0.91 4.70 0.87
CA GLN A 12 2.05 5.63 0.83
C GLN A 12 2.55 5.95 -0.60
N ASN A 13 1.63 6.22 -1.53
CA ASN A 13 1.88 6.47 -2.96
C ASN A 13 2.41 5.29 -3.78
N LEU A 14 2.55 4.10 -3.19
CA LEU A 14 2.89 2.88 -3.93
C LEU A 14 1.61 2.14 -4.31
N VAL A 15 1.59 1.58 -5.52
CA VAL A 15 0.48 0.77 -6.03
C VAL A 15 0.86 -0.70 -5.92
N PHE A 16 -0.02 -1.47 -5.30
CA PHE A 16 0.15 -2.90 -5.06
C PHE A 16 -0.95 -3.68 -5.79
N GLY A 17 -0.58 -4.87 -6.22
CA GLY A 17 -1.48 -5.87 -6.77
C GLY A 17 -1.38 -7.14 -5.94
N VAL A 18 -2.53 -7.65 -5.51
CA VAL A 18 -2.64 -8.99 -4.92
C VAL A 18 -3.59 -9.81 -5.77
N TRP A 19 -3.35 -11.11 -5.88
CA TRP A 19 -4.34 -11.99 -6.50
C TRP A 19 -5.66 -11.89 -5.76
N ALA A 20 -6.73 -11.50 -6.47
CA ALA A 20 -8.04 -11.25 -5.87
C ALA A 20 -8.58 -12.44 -5.06
N GLN A 21 -8.25 -13.67 -5.45
CA GLN A 21 -8.64 -14.89 -4.73
C GLN A 21 -8.03 -15.01 -3.33
N GLN A 22 -6.96 -14.27 -3.01
CA GLN A 22 -6.41 -14.23 -1.66
C GLN A 22 -7.28 -13.40 -0.70
N VAL A 23 -8.13 -12.53 -1.23
CA VAL A 23 -8.99 -11.62 -0.47
C VAL A 23 -10.39 -12.22 -0.37
N GLU A 24 -10.76 -12.61 0.83
CA GLU A 24 -12.07 -13.20 1.14
C GLU A 24 -13.15 -12.12 1.28
N GLU A 25 -12.80 -10.98 1.87
CA GLU A 25 -13.75 -9.93 2.21
C GLU A 25 -13.08 -8.56 2.31
N LEU A 26 -13.80 -7.50 1.95
CA LEU A 26 -13.37 -6.11 2.14
C LEU A 26 -14.22 -5.46 3.25
N LEU A 27 -13.58 -5.14 4.37
CA LEU A 27 -14.25 -4.42 5.46
C LEU A 27 -13.97 -2.93 5.35
N LYS A 28 -14.93 -2.10 5.77
CA LYS A 28 -14.69 -0.67 5.98
C LYS A 28 -13.79 -0.50 7.20
N ALA A 29 -12.68 0.22 7.06
CA ALA A 29 -11.99 0.74 8.23
C ALA A 29 -12.79 1.96 8.67
N GLU A 30 -13.66 1.80 9.67
CA GLU A 30 -14.30 2.93 10.33
C GLU A 30 -13.22 3.86 10.88
N ASN A 31 -13.48 5.18 10.91
CA ASN A 31 -12.57 6.22 11.41
C ASN A 31 -12.23 5.99 12.88
N ARG A 32 -11.39 5.00 13.16
CA ARG A 32 -10.77 4.77 14.46
C ARG A 32 -9.55 5.66 14.50
N LEU A 33 -9.79 6.94 14.77
CA LEU A 33 -8.78 7.95 15.08
C LEU A 33 -7.80 7.47 16.18
N ASP A 34 -8.18 6.45 16.96
CA ASP A 34 -7.36 5.81 18.00
C ASP A 34 -6.26 4.86 17.45
N LEU A 35 -6.25 4.52 16.15
CA LEU A 35 -5.20 3.67 15.54
C LEU A 35 -3.92 4.43 15.20
N ALA A 36 -3.95 5.76 15.29
CA ALA A 36 -2.79 6.61 14.97
C ALA A 36 -1.64 6.42 15.96
N GLU A 37 -1.92 5.99 17.20
CA GLU A 37 -0.90 5.91 18.27
C GLU A 37 -0.49 4.49 18.69
N ALA A 38 -1.28 3.46 18.38
CA ALA A 38 -1.02 2.10 18.88
C ALA A 38 -0.59 1.14 17.76
N ASP A 39 0.67 0.73 17.80
CA ASP A 39 1.26 -0.46 17.17
C ASP A 39 1.13 -0.67 15.65
N LYS A 40 1.94 -1.60 15.12
CA LYS A 40 1.86 -2.08 13.73
C LYS A 40 0.55 -2.86 13.48
N GLU A 41 -0.11 -3.28 14.55
CA GLU A 41 -1.17 -4.28 14.51
C GLU A 41 -2.21 -3.96 15.57
N TYR A 42 -3.45 -4.33 15.29
CA TYR A 42 -4.59 -4.17 16.19
C TYR A 42 -5.59 -5.29 15.97
N THR A 43 -6.61 -5.40 16.83
CA THR A 43 -7.67 -6.40 16.68
C THR A 43 -9.03 -5.76 16.43
N ILE A 44 -9.86 -6.42 15.63
CA ILE A 44 -11.26 -6.05 15.41
C ILE A 44 -12.17 -7.28 15.58
N PRO A 45 -13.43 -7.10 16.00
CA PRO A 45 -14.40 -8.18 16.00
C PRO A 45 -14.76 -8.57 14.55
N TYR A 46 -14.69 -9.87 14.24
CA TYR A 46 -15.04 -10.45 12.94
C TYR A 46 -15.61 -11.86 13.12
N ARG A 47 -16.84 -12.10 12.67
CA ARG A 47 -17.52 -13.42 12.72
C ARG A 47 -17.38 -14.13 14.09
N GLN A 48 -17.70 -13.43 15.17
CA GLN A 48 -17.64 -13.92 16.55
C GLN A 48 -16.22 -14.26 17.07
N ARG A 49 -15.17 -13.76 16.41
CA ARG A 49 -13.77 -13.92 16.80
C ARG A 49 -13.05 -12.57 16.70
N ASP A 50 -11.87 -12.49 17.29
CA ASP A 50 -10.98 -11.36 17.07
C ASP A 50 -10.13 -11.60 15.83
N LEU A 51 -10.16 -10.64 14.91
CA LEU A 51 -9.31 -10.60 13.72
C LEU A 51 -8.09 -9.75 14.03
N ARG A 52 -6.90 -10.35 13.96
CA ARG A 52 -5.64 -9.60 13.96
C ARG A 52 -5.52 -8.84 12.64
N VAL A 53 -5.35 -7.53 12.71
CA VAL A 53 -5.23 -6.61 11.58
C VAL A 53 -3.84 -6.00 11.61
N ILE A 54 -3.13 -6.07 10.49
CA ILE A 54 -1.83 -5.44 10.29
C ILE A 54 -2.05 -4.15 9.51
N ASP A 55 -1.52 -3.05 10.01
CA ASP A 55 -1.44 -1.80 9.27
C ASP A 55 -0.35 -1.94 8.21
N PHE A 56 -0.74 -2.03 6.94
CA PHE A 56 0.21 -2.28 5.86
C PHE A 56 1.18 -1.11 5.69
N SER A 57 0.74 0.13 5.94
CA SER A 57 1.61 1.31 5.87
C SER A 57 2.73 1.26 6.91
N LYS A 58 2.41 0.83 8.14
CA LYS A 58 3.36 0.61 9.22
C LYS A 58 4.16 -0.68 9.04
N TYR A 59 3.60 -1.69 8.38
CA TYR A 59 4.29 -2.95 8.07
C TYR A 59 5.43 -2.72 7.09
N LEU A 60 5.15 -1.99 6.01
CA LEU A 60 6.10 -1.70 4.96
C LEU A 60 7.39 -1.07 5.50
N LYS A 61 7.32 -0.35 6.65
CA LYS A 61 8.45 0.34 7.32
C LYS A 61 9.52 0.71 6.30
N LEU A 62 9.11 1.37 5.21
CA LEU A 62 10.04 1.75 4.17
C LEU A 62 11.06 2.59 4.92
N ARG A 63 12.25 2.03 5.12
CA ARG A 63 13.35 2.79 5.65
C ARG A 63 13.59 3.76 4.53
N THR A 64 12.95 4.93 4.60
CA THR A 64 13.52 6.10 3.98
C THR A 64 14.95 6.08 4.51
N PRO A 65 15.97 5.87 3.65
CA PRO A 65 17.28 6.29 4.06
C PRO A 65 17.04 7.75 4.38
N ARG A 66 17.14 8.11 5.66
CA ARG A 66 17.26 9.50 6.07
C ARG A 66 18.51 9.92 5.31
N ARG A 67 18.34 10.51 4.11
CA ARG A 67 19.41 11.23 3.45
C ARG A 67 19.70 12.34 4.44
N GLU A 68 20.74 12.14 5.23
CA GLU A 68 21.50 13.21 5.81
C GLU A 68 22.03 14.03 4.63
N LEU A 69 21.18 14.90 4.08
CA LEU A 69 21.62 16.07 3.36
C LEU A 69 22.08 17.07 4.45
N GLN A 70 23.21 16.77 5.07
CA GLN A 70 23.99 17.80 5.74
C GLN A 70 25.23 18.09 4.89
N LYS A 71 25.34 19.37 4.54
CA LYS A 71 26.55 20.10 4.16
C LYS A 71 27.04 19.98 2.71
N ALA A 72 26.32 20.66 1.83
CA ALA A 72 26.82 21.58 0.80
C ALA A 72 25.52 22.24 0.26
N ASP A 73 25.18 23.50 0.53
CA ASP A 73 25.96 24.69 0.27
C ASP A 73 25.68 25.76 1.32
N SER A 74 26.73 26.14 2.06
CA SER A 74 26.81 27.45 2.68
C SER A 74 27.42 28.42 1.66
N ALA A 75 26.59 29.04 0.85
CA ALA A 75 26.79 30.38 0.27
C ALA A 75 25.62 30.65 -0.66
N PHE A 76 24.74 31.57 -0.28
CA PHE A 76 24.08 32.59 -1.11
C PHE A 76 22.84 33.07 -0.35
N GLU A 77 22.91 34.30 0.15
CA GLU A 77 21.77 35.04 0.68
C GLU A 77 20.69 35.20 -0.40
N PRO A 78 19.39 35.20 -0.03
CA PRO A 78 18.38 35.82 -0.86
C PRO A 78 17.84 37.07 -0.17
N GLN A 79 18.19 38.22 -0.73
CA GLN A 79 17.36 39.42 -0.65
C GLN A 79 16.19 39.30 -1.63
N SER A 80 15.03 39.81 -1.18
CA SER A 80 13.92 40.38 -1.96
C SER A 80 12.83 39.47 -2.56
N ASN A 81 11.64 39.63 -1.99
CA ASN A 81 10.35 39.87 -2.65
C ASN A 81 10.08 39.27 -4.05
N ALA A 82 9.34 38.17 -4.08
CA ALA A 82 8.39 37.89 -5.16
C ALA A 82 7.20 37.08 -4.61
N LYS A 83 5.99 37.65 -4.70
CA LYS A 83 4.72 36.96 -4.46
C LYS A 83 4.56 35.84 -5.49
N SER A 84 4.40 34.60 -5.04
CA SER A 84 4.00 33.46 -5.87
C SER A 84 2.47 33.31 -5.84
N PRO A 85 1.76 33.30 -6.98
CA PRO A 85 0.32 33.13 -7.05
C PRO A 85 -0.03 31.68 -7.42
N PHE A 86 0.18 30.72 -6.51
CA PHE A 86 -0.37 29.37 -6.65
C PHE A 86 -0.77 28.82 -5.27
N GLU A 87 -1.77 29.46 -4.66
CA GLU A 87 -2.60 28.83 -3.65
C GLU A 87 -3.58 27.89 -4.37
N CYS A 88 -3.28 26.61 -4.43
CA CYS A 88 -4.29 25.59 -4.76
C CYS A 88 -5.17 25.38 -3.53
N THR A 89 -6.23 26.17 -3.44
CA THR A 89 -7.42 25.87 -2.64
C THR A 89 -8.24 24.80 -3.36
N CYS A 90 -8.00 23.54 -3.02
CA CYS A 90 -8.88 22.46 -3.44
C CYS A 90 -10.10 22.43 -2.52
N ASN A 91 -11.16 23.11 -2.95
CA ASN A 91 -12.49 23.00 -2.37
C ASN A 91 -13.02 21.56 -2.52
N LEU A 92 -13.60 21.09 -1.42
CA LEU A 92 -14.43 19.90 -1.26
C LEU A 92 -15.36 19.64 -2.45
N SER A 93 -15.22 18.46 -3.04
CA SER A 93 -16.30 17.76 -3.73
C SER A 93 -16.25 16.29 -3.34
N ASP A 94 -17.42 15.75 -3.00
CA ASP A 94 -17.68 14.40 -2.50
C ASP A 94 -17.05 13.30 -3.37
N ASP A 95 -16.20 12.45 -2.79
CA ASP A 95 -15.77 11.18 -3.39
C ASP A 95 -15.45 10.14 -2.29
N SER A 96 -16.48 9.48 -1.76
CA SER A 96 -16.37 8.42 -0.73
C SER A 96 -15.73 7.10 -1.21
N PHE A 97 -15.07 7.10 -2.38
CA PHE A 97 -14.38 5.93 -2.94
C PHE A 97 -12.97 5.71 -2.35
N PHE A 98 -12.33 6.75 -1.81
CA PHE A 98 -11.01 6.68 -1.17
C PHE A 98 -11.11 6.45 0.35
N SER A 99 -11.89 5.44 0.75
CA SER A 99 -11.97 5.04 2.16
C SER A 99 -11.04 3.88 2.44
N SER A 100 -10.21 4.02 3.48
CA SER A 100 -9.33 2.94 3.90
C SER A 100 -10.13 1.66 4.20
N LYS A 101 -9.55 0.53 3.81
CA LYS A 101 -10.20 -0.79 3.86
C LYS A 101 -9.35 -1.76 4.64
N ILE A 102 -9.98 -2.78 5.18
CA ILE A 102 -9.28 -3.96 5.70
C ILE A 102 -9.55 -5.11 4.72
N LEU A 103 -8.48 -5.59 4.10
CA LEU A 103 -8.50 -6.80 3.28
C LEU A 103 -8.48 -8.00 4.23
N VAL A 104 -9.55 -8.78 4.26
CA VAL A 104 -9.59 -10.03 5.02
C VAL A 104 -9.01 -11.12 4.14
N ILE A 105 -7.96 -11.78 4.62
CA ILE A 105 -7.26 -12.85 3.91
C ILE A 105 -7.16 -14.10 4.80
N LYS A 106 -6.80 -15.23 4.19
CA LYS A 106 -6.33 -16.43 4.91
C LYS A 106 -4.83 -16.58 4.74
N ASN A 107 -4.11 -16.71 5.85
CA ASN A 107 -2.68 -17.02 5.80
C ASN A 107 -2.44 -18.51 5.43
N ARG A 108 -1.16 -18.91 5.32
CA ARG A 108 -0.78 -20.31 5.06
C ARG A 108 -1.25 -21.33 6.11
N LYS A 109 -1.56 -20.89 7.33
CA LYS A 109 -2.13 -21.73 8.41
C LYS A 109 -3.66 -21.79 8.35
N HIS A 110 -4.28 -21.19 7.33
CA HIS A 110 -5.74 -21.06 7.16
C HIS A 110 -6.41 -20.24 8.26
N GLU A 111 -5.66 -19.35 8.91
CA GLU A 111 -6.16 -18.40 9.88
C GLU A 111 -6.55 -17.10 9.17
N TYR A 112 -7.67 -16.51 9.59
CA TYR A 112 -8.09 -15.21 9.08
C TYR A 112 -7.21 -14.11 9.67
N MET A 113 -6.79 -13.17 8.82
CA MET A 113 -6.14 -11.94 9.23
C MET A 113 -6.61 -10.78 8.37
N GLY A 114 -6.53 -9.57 8.93
CA GLY A 114 -6.83 -8.33 8.23
C GLY A 114 -5.56 -7.61 7.80
N ILE A 115 -5.62 -6.95 6.64
CA ILE A 115 -4.58 -6.05 6.18
C ILE A 115 -5.23 -4.71 5.90
N HIS A 116 -4.89 -3.71 6.71
CA HIS A 116 -5.40 -2.36 6.56
C HIS A 116 -4.61 -1.62 5.49
N VAL A 117 -5.31 -1.13 4.46
CA VAL A 117 -4.78 -0.41 3.31
C VAL A 117 -5.49 0.92 3.13
N GLU A 118 -4.78 1.93 2.61
CA GLU A 118 -5.27 3.30 2.48
C GLU A 118 -6.36 3.42 1.42
N ASN A 119 -6.15 2.82 0.25
CA ASN A 119 -7.08 2.94 -0.87
C ASN A 119 -7.16 1.64 -1.66
N VAL A 120 -8.38 1.15 -1.86
CA VAL A 120 -8.65 0.04 -2.79
C VAL A 120 -9.20 0.64 -4.08
N LYS A 121 -8.55 0.39 -5.22
CA LYS A 121 -8.92 0.98 -6.52
C LYS A 121 -9.96 0.12 -7.23
N HIS A 122 -9.55 -1.00 -7.82
CA HIS A 122 -10.40 -1.86 -8.65
C HIS A 122 -9.75 -3.24 -8.83
N ILE A 123 -10.48 -4.19 -9.43
CA ILE A 123 -9.94 -5.47 -9.87
C ILE A 123 -9.57 -5.36 -11.36
N VAL A 124 -8.39 -5.83 -11.72
CA VAL A 124 -7.89 -5.88 -13.09
C VAL A 124 -7.63 -7.33 -13.48
N THR A 125 -8.23 -7.76 -14.60
CA THR A 125 -7.84 -9.00 -15.26
C THR A 125 -6.69 -8.71 -16.22
N MET A 126 -5.56 -9.41 -16.07
CA MET A 126 -4.42 -9.27 -16.97
C MET A 126 -3.87 -10.63 -17.40
N THR A 127 -3.19 -10.65 -18.55
CA THR A 127 -2.42 -11.81 -19.00
C THR A 127 -1.06 -11.85 -18.30
N PHE A 128 -0.52 -13.06 -18.13
CA PHE A 128 0.80 -13.24 -17.52
C PHE A 128 1.95 -12.58 -18.30
N ASP A 129 1.76 -12.27 -19.58
CA ASP A 129 2.77 -11.59 -20.41
C ASP A 129 3.08 -10.15 -19.93
N HIS A 130 2.19 -9.56 -19.13
CA HIS A 130 2.39 -8.24 -18.50
C HIS A 130 2.96 -8.32 -17.08
N ILE A 131 3.26 -9.53 -16.60
CA ILE A 131 3.81 -9.80 -15.28
C ILE A 131 5.27 -10.20 -15.42
N TYR A 132 6.12 -9.46 -14.73
CA TYR A 132 7.55 -9.66 -14.72
C TYR A 132 7.98 -10.13 -13.34
N ALA A 133 8.79 -11.20 -13.31
CA ALA A 133 9.48 -11.60 -12.10
C ALA A 133 10.41 -10.48 -11.63
N LEU A 134 10.63 -10.39 -10.32
CA LEU A 134 11.59 -9.43 -9.79
C LEU A 134 13.00 -9.75 -10.31
N PRO A 135 13.76 -8.74 -10.76
CA PRO A 135 15.18 -8.90 -11.00
C PRO A 135 15.91 -9.42 -9.75
N LYS A 136 16.86 -10.35 -9.91
CA LYS A 136 17.61 -10.96 -8.77
C LYS A 136 18.19 -9.94 -7.78
N ILE A 137 18.64 -8.78 -8.26
CA ILE A 137 19.15 -7.71 -7.40
C ILE A 137 18.05 -7.10 -6.52
N MET A 138 16.83 -6.94 -7.06
CA MET A 138 15.68 -6.49 -6.30
C MET A 138 15.20 -7.57 -5.32
N GLU A 139 15.26 -8.85 -5.68
CA GLU A 139 14.94 -9.94 -4.75
C GLU A 139 15.84 -9.94 -3.51
N GLN A 140 17.13 -9.65 -3.69
CA GLN A 140 18.11 -9.58 -2.61
C GLN A 140 17.97 -8.31 -1.75
N GLN A 141 17.48 -7.22 -2.35
CA GLN A 141 17.37 -5.90 -1.72
C GLN A 141 15.94 -5.57 -1.27
N LYS A 142 14.96 -6.44 -1.53
CA LYS A 142 13.55 -6.15 -1.24
C LYS A 142 13.36 -5.91 0.26
N GLN A 143 12.70 -4.80 0.56
CA GLN A 143 12.28 -4.49 1.93
C GLN A 143 10.99 -5.23 2.31
N ILE A 144 10.26 -5.73 1.30
CA ILE A 144 8.98 -6.42 1.42
C ILE A 144 9.22 -7.87 1.03
N ALA A 145 9.21 -8.79 1.98
CA ALA A 145 9.51 -10.19 1.74
C ALA A 145 8.49 -10.84 0.78
N GLU A 146 7.26 -10.38 0.82
CA GLU A 146 6.11 -10.89 0.09
C GLU A 146 6.05 -10.40 -1.37
N LEU A 147 6.90 -9.42 -1.74
CA LEU A 147 7.01 -8.97 -3.11
C LEU A 147 7.63 -10.08 -3.96
N TRP A 148 6.93 -10.45 -5.05
CA TRP A 148 7.33 -11.53 -5.94
C TRP A 148 7.38 -11.11 -7.42
N GLY A 149 6.75 -9.99 -7.79
CA GLY A 149 6.75 -9.54 -9.18
C GLY A 149 6.35 -8.08 -9.34
N ILE A 150 6.34 -7.65 -10.60
CA ILE A 150 5.91 -6.34 -11.03
C ILE A 150 5.00 -6.53 -12.23
N ALA A 151 3.86 -5.85 -12.26
CA ALA A 151 3.04 -5.73 -13.45
C ALA A 151 3.08 -4.29 -13.99
N PHE A 152 3.01 -4.17 -15.31
CA PHE A 152 2.74 -2.89 -15.95
C PHE A 152 1.28 -2.85 -16.35
N PHE A 153 0.54 -1.92 -15.77
CA PHE A 153 -0.86 -1.69 -16.10
C PHE A 153 -1.04 -0.24 -16.53
N HIS A 154 -1.38 -0.05 -17.80
CA HIS A 154 -1.31 1.25 -18.47
C HIS A 154 0.09 1.89 -18.31
N GLU A 155 0.20 2.98 -17.56
CA GLU A 155 1.45 3.70 -17.27
C GLU A 155 1.87 3.57 -15.79
N GLU A 156 1.16 2.75 -15.01
CA GLU A 156 1.48 2.51 -13.60
C GLU A 156 2.28 1.22 -13.42
N VAL A 157 3.29 1.31 -12.56
CA VAL A 157 4.03 0.14 -12.04
C VAL A 157 3.26 -0.40 -10.84
N VAL A 158 2.83 -1.65 -10.92
CA VAL A 158 2.10 -2.34 -9.85
C VAL A 158 3.02 -3.36 -9.20
N LEU A 159 3.24 -3.22 -7.89
CA LEU A 159 4.04 -4.14 -7.09
C LEU A 159 3.21 -5.37 -6.70
N LEU A 160 3.59 -6.55 -7.18
CA LEU A 160 2.84 -7.78 -6.95
C LEU A 160 3.32 -8.46 -5.68
N ILE A 161 2.38 -8.62 -4.74
CA ILE A 161 2.64 -9.16 -3.41
C ILE A 161 1.80 -10.42 -3.15
N ASP A 162 2.35 -11.34 -2.37
CA ASP A 162 1.64 -12.53 -1.91
C ASP A 162 1.29 -12.37 -0.43
N LEU A 163 0.06 -11.92 -0.17
CA LEU A 163 -0.40 -11.61 1.17
C LEU A 163 -0.54 -12.87 2.05
N THR A 164 -0.59 -14.07 1.47
CA THR A 164 -0.66 -15.31 2.25
C THR A 164 0.63 -15.60 3.03
N GLN A 165 1.74 -14.96 2.64
CA GLN A 165 3.04 -15.10 3.28
C GLN A 165 3.24 -14.15 4.46
N LEU A 166 2.34 -13.19 4.65
CA LEU A 166 2.35 -12.27 5.78
C LEU A 166 1.92 -13.05 7.05
N ALA A 167 2.87 -13.35 7.94
CA ALA A 167 2.64 -14.12 9.17
C ALA A 167 3.58 -13.74 10.32
#